data_AF-A0A8J8AQS6-F1
#
_entry.id   AF-A0A8J8AQS6-F1
#
_cell.length_a   1.000
_cell.length_b   1.000
_cell.length_c   1.000
_cell.angle_alpha   90.00
_cell.angle_beta   90.00
_cell.angle_gamma   90.00
#
_symmetry.space_group_name_H-M   'P 1'
#
loop_
_entity.id
_entity.type
_entity.pdbx_description
1 polymer ?
#
loop_
_entity_poly.entity_id
_entity_poly.type
_entity_poly.pdbx_seq_one_letter_code
_entity_poly.pdbx_strand_id
1 'polypeptide(L)'
;MNNYQSYKDYKNSGRRTAGPREGSSPEVKRKPVKKTKASVSSKARPSKKDTAAAKRIEAQKKKAAAQERKNLKLARRLERKEKSEQRRHAIKSNRKPLMIACFVVFYIGISMVILYNNSRIAQMQYSVNEIRKEIEKEKNYQNELEAERESTFKSETIENYAKYRLNMVYPSKEQTVYIKID
;
A
#
# COMPACT_ATOMS: atom_id res chain seq x y z
N MET A 1 23.57 -26.55 -0.49
CA MET A 1 23.23 -25.50 0.49
C MET A 1 21.81 -25.03 0.15
N ASN A 2 20.77 -25.74 0.58
CA ASN A 2 20.06 -25.62 1.88
C ASN A 2 19.73 -24.16 2.25
N ASN A 3 18.54 -23.75 2.68
CA ASN A 3 17.25 -24.38 2.93
C ASN A 3 16.40 -23.27 3.59
N TYR A 4 15.40 -22.66 2.94
CA TYR A 4 14.36 -21.85 3.64
C TYR A 4 13.06 -21.80 2.82
N GLN A 5 12.57 -22.98 2.42
CA GLN A 5 11.13 -23.24 2.32
C GLN A 5 10.80 -24.16 3.49
N SER A 6 10.23 -23.61 4.57
CA SER A 6 9.50 -24.32 5.63
C SER A 6 9.50 -23.47 6.88
N TYR A 7 8.49 -22.62 7.07
CA TYR A 7 8.10 -22.17 8.41
C TYR A 7 6.58 -21.92 8.46
N LYS A 8 5.85 -23.03 8.69
CA LYS A 8 4.65 -23.17 9.54
C LYS A 8 3.32 -22.59 9.01
N ASP A 9 2.27 -23.34 8.67
CA ASP A 9 1.90 -24.75 8.86
C ASP A 9 2.35 -25.36 10.19
N TYR A 10 1.86 -24.85 11.32
CA TYR A 10 1.59 -25.64 12.53
C TYR A 10 0.83 -24.80 13.57
N LYS A 11 -0.27 -25.38 14.08
CA LYS A 11 -1.28 -24.91 15.07
C LYS A 11 -2.53 -24.30 14.43
N ASN A 12 -3.74 -24.83 14.63
CA ASN A 12 -4.20 -25.64 15.75
C ASN A 12 -5.41 -26.49 15.33
N SER A 13 -5.17 -27.78 15.19
CA SER A 13 -6.18 -28.84 15.20
C SER A 13 -6.72 -29.00 16.62
N GLY A 14 -8.05 -29.01 16.77
CA GLY A 14 -8.65 -29.52 18.00
C GLY A 14 -10.04 -28.99 18.32
N ARG A 15 -11.08 -29.74 17.95
CA ARG A 15 -12.10 -30.34 18.85
C ARG A 15 -13.31 -30.82 18.03
N ARG A 16 -13.42 -32.14 17.81
CA ARG A 16 -14.27 -33.12 18.55
C ARG A 16 -15.75 -33.01 18.16
N THR A 17 -16.24 -33.80 17.20
CA THR A 17 -16.79 -35.18 17.34
C THR A 17 -17.97 -35.28 18.31
N ALA A 18 -19.09 -35.74 17.76
CA ALA A 18 -20.37 -35.96 18.39
C ALA A 18 -20.43 -37.30 19.18
N GLY A 19 -21.22 -37.29 20.27
CA GLY A 19 -21.82 -38.44 20.98
C GLY A 19 -20.95 -39.12 22.05
N PRO A 20 -21.53 -39.92 22.98
CA PRO A 20 -22.87 -39.93 23.61
C PRO A 20 -22.78 -39.73 25.15
N ARG A 21 -23.92 -39.53 25.83
CA ARG A 21 -24.03 -39.44 27.31
C ARG A 21 -24.48 -40.79 27.86
N GLU A 22 -23.60 -41.51 28.56
CA GLU A 22 -23.95 -42.66 29.40
C GLU A 22 -23.11 -42.68 30.69
N GLY A 23 -23.78 -42.99 31.82
CA GLY A 23 -23.24 -43.44 33.11
C GLY A 23 -22.40 -42.42 33.90
N SER A 24 -22.28 -42.42 35.22
CA SER A 24 -22.83 -43.21 36.34
C SER A 24 -22.29 -42.53 37.63
N SER A 25 -23.00 -42.71 38.76
CA SER A 25 -22.64 -42.24 40.12
C SER A 25 -21.23 -42.66 40.61
N PRO A 26 -20.72 -42.07 41.71
CA PRO A 26 -20.82 -42.75 43.03
C PRO A 26 -21.08 -41.77 44.20
N GLU A 27 -22.00 -42.03 45.12
CA GLU A 27 -21.89 -42.86 46.35
C GLU A 27 -20.88 -42.36 47.40
N VAL A 28 -21.38 -41.82 48.53
CA VAL A 28 -20.72 -41.87 49.85
C VAL A 28 -21.74 -42.20 50.94
N LYS A 29 -21.49 -43.32 51.61
CA LYS A 29 -22.21 -43.96 52.73
C LYS A 29 -22.04 -43.23 54.06
N ARG A 30 -23.06 -43.25 54.93
CA ARG A 30 -22.96 -43.58 56.38
C ARG A 30 -24.27 -44.21 56.90
N LYS A 31 -24.16 -45.32 57.64
CA LYS A 31 -25.24 -46.09 58.32
C LYS A 31 -25.43 -45.60 59.80
N PRO A 32 -26.12 -46.32 60.74
CA PRO A 32 -27.52 -46.06 61.13
C PRO A 32 -27.76 -45.97 62.66
N VAL A 33 -28.77 -45.26 63.18
CA VAL A 33 -29.22 -45.48 64.57
C VAL A 33 -30.73 -45.26 64.77
N LYS A 34 -31.37 -46.37 65.18
CA LYS A 34 -32.54 -46.63 66.06
C LYS A 34 -33.85 -45.82 65.93
N LYS A 35 -34.88 -46.63 65.65
CA LYS A 35 -36.30 -46.57 66.03
C LYS A 35 -36.62 -45.69 67.26
N THR A 36 -37.70 -44.91 67.15
CA THR A 36 -38.77 -44.87 68.17
C THR A 36 -40.10 -44.48 67.51
N LYS A 37 -41.15 -45.17 67.94
CA LYS A 37 -42.54 -45.01 67.52
C LYS A 37 -43.08 -43.71 68.10
N ALA A 38 -43.89 -42.96 67.34
CA ALA A 38 -45.04 -42.24 67.90
C ALA A 38 -45.96 -41.69 66.80
N SER A 39 -47.26 -41.96 67.02
CA SER A 39 -48.43 -41.19 66.61
C SER A 39 -48.62 -40.85 65.13
N VAL A 40 -49.53 -41.63 64.53
CA VAL A 40 -50.45 -41.18 63.49
C VAL A 40 -51.08 -39.87 63.93
N SER A 41 -50.68 -38.75 63.30
CA SER A 41 -51.39 -37.48 63.36
C SER A 41 -52.15 -37.29 62.04
N SER A 42 -53.42 -37.01 62.21
CA SER A 42 -54.48 -36.89 61.22
C SER A 42 -54.08 -36.11 59.96
N LYS A 43 -54.32 -36.75 58.82
CA LYS A 43 -54.30 -36.15 57.48
C LYS A 43 -55.45 -35.14 57.38
N ALA A 44 -55.19 -33.86 57.68
CA ALA A 44 -56.11 -32.78 57.36
C ALA A 44 -56.13 -32.60 55.83
N ARG A 45 -57.28 -32.89 55.22
CA ARG A 45 -57.58 -32.59 53.81
C ARG A 45 -57.52 -31.05 53.64
N PRO A 46 -56.63 -30.48 52.82
CA PRO A 46 -56.65 -29.04 52.57
C PRO A 46 -57.96 -28.68 51.84
N SER A 47 -58.62 -27.62 52.28
CA SER A 47 -59.86 -27.16 51.68
C SER A 47 -59.60 -26.75 50.22
N LYS A 48 -60.57 -26.98 49.32
CA LYS A 48 -60.48 -26.63 47.89
C LYS A 48 -60.24 -25.13 47.63
N LYS A 49 -60.43 -24.26 48.64
CA LYS A 49 -60.21 -22.80 48.52
C LYS A 49 -58.74 -22.41 48.68
N ASP A 50 -57.99 -23.09 49.54
CA ASP A 50 -56.59 -22.75 49.85
C ASP A 50 -55.62 -23.14 48.71
N THR A 51 -55.96 -24.21 47.99
CA THR A 51 -55.25 -24.66 46.79
C THR A 51 -55.48 -23.76 45.57
N ALA A 52 -56.62 -23.05 45.49
CA ALA A 52 -56.92 -22.12 44.41
C ALA A 52 -56.19 -20.78 44.58
N ALA A 53 -56.08 -20.28 45.81
CA ALA A 53 -55.33 -19.07 46.13
C ALA A 53 -53.82 -19.24 45.89
N ALA A 54 -53.24 -20.37 46.32
CA ALA A 54 -51.83 -20.70 46.07
C ALA A 54 -51.50 -20.80 44.56
N LYS A 55 -52.39 -21.42 43.76
CA LYS A 55 -52.23 -21.50 42.30
C LYS A 55 -52.29 -20.13 41.62
N ARG A 56 -53.12 -19.20 42.10
CA ARG A 56 -53.19 -17.83 41.58
C ARG A 56 -51.91 -17.05 41.86
N ILE A 57 -51.35 -17.18 43.06
CA ILE A 57 -50.07 -16.55 43.43
C ILE A 57 -48.92 -17.12 42.59
N GLU A 58 -48.89 -18.45 42.38
CA GLU A 58 -47.87 -19.08 41.54
C GLU A 58 -48.00 -18.67 40.06
N ALA A 59 -49.22 -18.55 39.55
CA ALA A 59 -49.48 -18.06 38.20
C ALA A 59 -49.07 -16.58 38.03
N GLN A 60 -49.32 -15.73 39.04
CA GLN A 60 -48.86 -14.34 39.03
C GLN A 60 -47.33 -14.25 39.07
N LYS A 61 -46.66 -15.05 39.90
CA LYS A 61 -45.18 -15.14 39.95
C LYS A 61 -44.60 -15.62 38.61
N LYS A 62 -45.21 -16.62 37.96
CA LYS A 62 -44.80 -17.10 36.63
C LYS A 62 -44.98 -16.03 35.55
N LYS A 63 -46.07 -15.25 35.59
CA LYS A 63 -46.29 -14.12 34.67
C LYS A 63 -45.28 -13.00 34.89
N ALA A 64 -45.00 -12.62 36.13
CA ALA A 64 -43.97 -11.64 36.48
C ALA A 64 -42.58 -12.09 36.00
N ALA A 65 -42.18 -13.34 36.28
CA ALA A 65 -40.91 -13.90 35.82
C ALA A 65 -40.81 -13.98 34.28
N ALA A 66 -41.91 -14.26 33.59
CA ALA A 66 -41.96 -14.24 32.12
C ALA A 66 -41.79 -12.81 31.56
N GLN A 67 -42.34 -11.81 32.25
CA GLN A 67 -42.22 -10.40 31.87
C GLN A 67 -40.81 -9.87 32.11
N GLU A 68 -40.19 -10.20 33.24
CA GLU A 68 -38.78 -9.89 33.51
C GLU A 68 -37.83 -10.51 32.48
N ARG A 69 -38.07 -11.77 32.07
CA ARG A 69 -37.30 -12.42 31.01
C ARG A 69 -37.44 -11.73 29.65
N LYS A 70 -38.61 -11.16 29.34
CA LYS A 70 -38.82 -10.36 28.12
C LYS A 70 -38.07 -9.03 28.20
N ASN A 71 -38.15 -8.34 29.34
CA ASN A 71 -37.45 -7.08 29.58
C ASN A 71 -35.93 -7.26 29.54
N LEU A 72 -35.39 -8.33 30.14
CA LEU A 72 -33.97 -8.66 30.09
C LEU A 72 -33.49 -8.97 28.66
N LYS A 73 -34.31 -9.67 27.85
CA LYS A 73 -34.00 -9.92 26.43
C LYS A 73 -34.02 -8.63 25.62
N LEU A 74 -34.96 -7.73 25.89
CA LEU A 74 -35.05 -6.43 25.23
C LEU A 74 -33.85 -5.54 25.57
N ALA A 75 -33.49 -5.46 26.86
CA ALA A 75 -32.30 -4.74 27.33
C ALA A 75 -31.01 -5.25 26.67
N ARG A 76 -30.81 -6.58 26.62
CA ARG A 76 -29.67 -7.17 25.90
C ARG A 76 -29.66 -6.90 24.40
N ARG A 77 -30.84 -6.75 23.77
CA ARG A 77 -30.93 -6.39 22.35
C ARG A 77 -30.60 -4.92 22.11
N LEU A 78 -31.04 -4.03 22.99
CA LEU A 78 -30.73 -2.60 22.93
C LEU A 78 -29.23 -2.37 23.14
N GLU A 79 -28.63 -2.99 24.16
CA GLU A 79 -27.19 -2.89 24.44
C GLU A 79 -26.34 -3.39 23.26
N ARG A 80 -26.76 -4.48 22.59
CA ARG A 80 -26.09 -4.98 21.38
C ARG A 80 -26.22 -4.00 20.21
N LYS A 81 -27.39 -3.38 20.03
CA LYS A 81 -27.61 -2.37 18.99
C LYS A 81 -26.73 -1.14 19.25
N GLU A 82 -26.70 -0.62 20.48
CA GLU A 82 -25.84 0.51 20.86
C GLU A 82 -24.36 0.23 20.61
N LYS A 83 -23.86 -0.94 21.02
CA LYS A 83 -22.46 -1.34 20.76
C LYS A 83 -22.17 -1.46 19.25
N SER A 84 -23.14 -1.93 18.45
CA SER A 84 -22.97 -2.04 17.01
C SER A 84 -22.98 -0.69 16.30
N GLU A 85 -23.82 0.25 16.74
CA GLU A 85 -23.87 1.61 16.24
C GLU A 85 -22.60 2.38 16.63
N GLN A 86 -22.15 2.26 17.88
CA GLN A 86 -20.88 2.85 18.32
C GLN A 86 -19.69 2.37 17.48
N ARG A 87 -19.62 1.07 17.16
CA ARG A 87 -18.59 0.53 16.25
C ARG A 87 -18.72 1.08 14.83
N ARG A 88 -19.94 1.21 14.30
CA ARG A 88 -20.18 1.82 12.98
C ARG A 88 -19.77 3.28 12.93
N HIS A 89 -20.08 4.05 13.98
CA HIS A 89 -19.68 5.45 14.11
C HIS A 89 -18.17 5.60 14.24
N ALA A 90 -17.49 4.74 15.01
CA ALA A 90 -16.03 4.73 15.12
C ALA A 90 -15.35 4.43 13.76
N ILE A 91 -15.87 3.45 13.01
CA ILE A 91 -15.36 3.13 11.66
C ILE A 91 -15.62 4.29 10.69
N LYS A 92 -16.80 4.91 10.75
CA LYS A 92 -17.17 6.03 9.86
C LYS A 92 -16.36 7.30 10.18
N SER A 93 -16.04 7.54 11.45
CA SER A 93 -15.16 8.61 11.93
C SER A 93 -13.77 8.51 11.30
N ASN A 94 -13.18 7.32 11.27
CA ASN A 94 -11.79 7.11 10.85
C ASN A 94 -11.60 7.08 9.32
N ARG A 95 -12.69 7.07 8.53
CA ARG A 95 -12.61 7.11 7.06
C ARG A 95 -12.20 8.47 6.50
N LYS A 96 -12.62 9.55 7.16
CA LYS A 96 -12.28 10.92 6.73
C LYS A 96 -10.76 11.20 6.78
N PRO A 97 -10.06 10.97 7.91
CA PRO A 97 -8.62 11.19 7.95
C PRO A 97 -7.85 10.22 7.04
N LEU A 98 -8.33 8.98 6.85
CA LEU A 98 -7.71 8.03 5.93
C LEU A 98 -7.80 8.49 4.47
N MET A 99 -8.97 8.99 4.04
CA MET A 99 -9.12 9.53 2.68
C MET A 99 -8.21 10.74 2.46
N ILE A 100 -8.13 11.65 3.43
CA ILE A 100 -7.24 12.81 3.36
C ILE A 100 -5.78 12.37 3.26
N ALA A 101 -5.36 11.39 4.07
CA ALA A 101 -4.00 10.84 4.00
C ALA A 101 -3.70 10.22 2.62
N CYS A 102 -4.65 9.48 2.03
CA CYS A 102 -4.50 8.95 0.68
C CYS A 102 -4.35 10.07 -0.37
N PHE A 103 -5.14 11.14 -0.27
CA PHE A 103 -4.99 12.29 -1.16
C PHE A 103 -3.62 12.95 -1.02
N VAL A 104 -3.15 13.16 0.22
CA VAL A 104 -1.83 13.76 0.46
C VAL A 104 -0.71 12.90 -0.16
N VAL A 105 -0.74 11.59 0.07
CA VAL A 105 0.24 10.66 -0.52
C VAL A 105 0.17 10.68 -2.05
N PHE A 106 -1.04 10.73 -2.62
CA PHE A 106 -1.23 10.81 -4.07
C PHE A 106 -0.65 12.11 -4.66
N TYR A 107 -0.91 13.25 -4.03
CA TYR A 107 -0.34 14.53 -4.44
C TYR A 107 1.17 14.54 -4.37
N ILE A 108 1.76 14.05 -3.26
CA ILE A 108 3.21 13.93 -3.12
C ILE A 108 3.80 13.01 -4.20
N GLY A 109 3.13 11.90 -4.51
CA GLY A 109 3.53 10.97 -5.56
C GLY A 109 3.57 11.66 -6.93
N ILE A 110 2.53 12.40 -7.29
CA ILE A 110 2.49 13.17 -8.55
C ILE A 110 3.61 14.22 -8.57
N SER A 111 3.79 14.97 -7.48
CA SER A 111 4.85 15.98 -7.40
C SER A 111 6.24 15.39 -7.60
N MET A 112 6.51 14.20 -7.06
CA MET A 112 7.79 13.52 -7.28
C MET A 112 7.98 13.07 -8.73
N VAL A 113 6.94 12.56 -9.39
CA VAL A 113 7.02 12.19 -10.82
C VAL A 113 7.32 13.42 -11.68
N ILE A 114 6.64 14.55 -11.40
CA ILE A 114 6.88 15.81 -12.11
C ILE A 114 8.33 16.26 -11.89
N LEU A 115 8.83 16.22 -10.65
CA LEU A 115 10.19 16.64 -10.34
C LEU A 115 11.23 15.75 -11.04
N TYR A 116 11.04 14.43 -11.03
CA TYR A 116 11.92 13.48 -11.72
C TYR A 116 11.96 13.73 -13.23
N ASN A 117 10.80 13.91 -13.85
CA ASN A 117 10.73 14.22 -15.28
C ASN A 117 11.40 15.56 -15.61
N ASN A 118 11.18 16.60 -14.80
CA ASN A 118 11.85 17.89 -14.98
C ASN A 118 13.38 17.76 -14.84
N SER A 119 13.87 16.97 -13.89
CA SER A 119 15.30 16.71 -13.75
C SER A 119 15.88 16.00 -14.98
N ARG A 120 15.15 15.04 -15.55
CA ARG A 120 15.59 14.37 -16.80
C ARG A 120 15.58 15.31 -17.98
N ILE A 121 14.54 16.14 -18.11
CA ILE A 121 14.45 17.15 -19.17
C ILE A 121 15.63 18.13 -19.05
N ALA A 122 15.94 18.59 -17.84
CA ALA A 122 17.09 19.47 -17.60
C ALA A 122 18.40 18.82 -18.02
N GLN A 123 18.64 17.56 -17.63
CA GLN A 123 19.83 16.81 -18.06
C GLN A 123 19.91 16.70 -19.58
N MET A 124 18.80 16.36 -20.25
CA MET A 124 18.76 16.27 -21.71
C MET A 124 19.02 17.63 -22.37
N GLN A 125 18.52 18.73 -21.81
CA GLN A 125 18.82 20.08 -22.31
C GLN A 125 20.32 20.42 -22.18
N TYR A 126 20.95 20.04 -21.06
CA TYR A 126 22.39 20.21 -20.90
C TYR A 126 23.17 19.42 -21.96
N SER A 127 22.85 18.14 -22.15
CA SER A 127 23.50 17.31 -23.17
C SER A 127 23.30 17.86 -24.58
N VAL A 128 22.10 18.34 -24.92
CA VAL A 128 21.83 18.99 -26.22
C VAL A 128 22.69 20.25 -26.39
N ASN A 129 22.80 21.07 -25.35
CA ASN A 129 23.62 22.29 -25.41
C ASN A 129 25.11 21.99 -25.53
N GLU A 130 25.59 20.92 -24.88
CA GLU A 130 26.97 20.46 -25.00
C GLU A 130 27.27 19.99 -26.42
N ILE A 131 26.44 19.13 -26.98
CA ILE A 131 26.55 18.68 -28.38
C ILE A 131 26.49 19.87 -29.35
N ARG A 132 25.61 20.85 -29.12
CA ARG A 132 25.54 22.06 -29.94
C ARG A 132 26.84 22.86 -29.90
N LYS A 133 27.45 23.00 -28.73
CA LYS A 133 28.76 23.67 -28.59
C LYS A 133 29.87 22.91 -29.30
N GLU A 134 29.85 21.58 -29.27
CA GLU A 134 30.81 20.76 -30.01
C GLU A 134 30.64 20.94 -31.52
N ILE A 135 29.40 20.92 -32.03
CA ILE A 135 29.11 21.18 -33.44
C ILE A 135 29.60 22.59 -33.83
N GLU A 136 29.36 23.58 -33.00
CA GLU A 136 29.81 24.95 -33.26
C GLU A 136 31.34 25.08 -33.28
N LYS A 137 32.03 24.42 -32.34
CA LYS A 137 33.50 24.35 -32.33
C LYS A 137 34.04 23.68 -33.58
N GLU A 138 33.49 22.55 -33.98
CA GLU A 138 33.92 21.82 -35.17
C GLU A 138 33.68 22.64 -36.43
N LYS A 139 32.53 23.32 -36.53
CA LYS A 139 32.23 24.21 -37.65
C LYS A 139 33.20 25.40 -37.71
N ASN A 140 33.53 25.98 -36.57
CA ASN A 140 34.52 27.06 -36.51
C ASN A 140 35.91 26.58 -36.93
N TYR A 141 36.30 25.38 -36.51
CA TYR A 141 37.55 24.76 -36.93
C TYR A 141 37.60 24.47 -38.43
N GLN A 142 36.50 23.98 -39.02
CA GLN A 142 36.39 23.83 -40.47
C GLN A 142 36.53 25.16 -41.20
N ASN A 143 35.84 26.21 -40.73
CA ASN A 143 35.94 27.54 -41.34
C ASN A 143 37.36 28.09 -41.24
N GLU A 144 38.06 27.85 -40.13
CA GLU A 144 39.45 28.27 -39.94
C GLU A 144 40.39 27.56 -40.92
N LEU A 145 40.25 26.23 -41.06
CA LEU A 145 41.00 25.44 -42.06
C LEU A 145 40.69 25.87 -43.49
N GLU A 146 39.44 26.20 -43.79
CA GLU A 146 39.04 26.69 -45.10
C GLU A 146 39.64 28.07 -45.38
N ALA A 147 39.64 28.96 -44.41
CA ALA A 147 40.32 30.25 -44.51
C ALA A 147 41.84 30.09 -44.67
N GLU A 148 42.47 29.16 -43.95
CA GLU A 148 43.89 28.86 -44.10
C GLU A 148 44.19 28.28 -45.49
N ARG A 149 43.36 27.37 -45.99
CA ARG A 149 43.44 26.86 -47.36
C ARG A 149 43.33 28.01 -48.36
N GLU A 150 42.30 28.84 -48.28
CA GLU A 150 42.17 29.98 -49.20
C GLU A 150 43.37 30.92 -49.11
N SER A 151 43.90 31.16 -47.92
CA SER A 151 45.08 32.01 -47.73
C SER A 151 46.34 31.45 -48.38
N THR A 152 46.53 30.13 -48.35
CA THR A 152 47.68 29.45 -48.96
C THR A 152 47.53 29.31 -50.47
N PHE A 153 46.31 29.14 -50.97
CA PHE A 153 46.02 29.06 -52.41
C PHE A 153 45.83 30.41 -53.09
N LYS A 154 45.81 31.52 -52.34
CA LYS A 154 45.81 32.86 -52.94
C LYS A 154 47.06 33.04 -53.81
N SER A 155 46.83 33.46 -55.05
CA SER A 155 47.88 33.57 -56.07
C SER A 155 49.02 34.49 -55.64
N GLU A 156 48.73 35.54 -54.86
CA GLU A 156 49.72 36.44 -54.28
C GLU A 156 50.64 35.74 -53.26
N THR A 157 50.08 34.86 -52.42
CA THR A 157 50.84 34.04 -51.46
C THR A 157 51.76 33.07 -52.19
N ILE A 158 51.27 32.45 -53.26
CA ILE A 158 52.03 31.54 -54.12
C ILE A 158 53.16 32.30 -54.83
N GLU A 159 52.87 33.48 -55.39
CA GLU A 159 53.86 34.32 -56.06
C GLU A 159 54.96 34.77 -55.08
N ASN A 160 54.58 35.21 -53.88
CA ASN A 160 55.53 35.57 -52.84
C ASN A 160 56.37 34.37 -52.40
N TYR A 161 55.77 33.20 -52.22
CA TYR A 161 56.53 31.99 -51.91
C TYR A 161 57.52 31.62 -53.03
N ALA A 162 57.09 31.64 -54.29
CA ALA A 162 57.94 31.37 -55.44
C ALA A 162 59.10 32.36 -55.54
N LYS A 163 58.84 33.67 -55.40
CA LYS A 163 59.87 34.70 -55.49
C LYS A 163 60.85 34.68 -54.32
N TYR A 164 60.37 34.61 -53.09
CA TYR A 164 61.19 34.85 -51.90
C TYR A 164 61.73 33.57 -51.25
N ARG A 165 60.99 32.46 -51.30
CA ARG A 165 61.44 31.18 -50.72
C ARG A 165 62.18 30.32 -51.75
N LEU A 166 61.70 30.29 -52.99
CA LEU A 166 62.27 29.49 -54.07
C LEU A 166 63.23 30.28 -54.98
N ASN A 167 63.40 31.60 -54.73
CA ASN A 167 64.21 32.50 -55.56
C ASN A 167 63.85 32.44 -57.05
N MET A 168 62.58 32.20 -57.37
CA MET A 168 62.10 32.21 -58.75
C MET A 168 61.99 33.65 -59.24
N VAL A 169 62.48 33.89 -60.45
CA VAL A 169 62.40 35.20 -61.12
C VAL A 169 61.46 35.06 -62.31
N TYR A 170 60.67 36.09 -62.58
CA TYR A 170 59.86 36.12 -63.79
C TYR A 170 60.75 36.01 -65.05
N PRO A 171 60.35 35.24 -66.07
CA PRO A 171 61.13 35.08 -67.29
C PRO A 171 61.28 36.42 -68.02
N SER A 172 62.41 36.60 -68.69
CA SER A 172 62.65 37.79 -69.50
C SER A 172 61.81 37.76 -70.78
N LYS A 173 61.63 38.92 -71.42
CA LYS A 173 60.87 39.03 -72.68
C LYS A 173 61.44 38.15 -73.80
N GLU A 174 62.75 37.90 -73.77
CA GLU A 174 63.46 37.06 -74.73
C GLU A 174 63.20 35.56 -74.51
N GLN A 175 62.80 35.17 -73.30
CA GLN A 175 62.47 33.78 -72.93
C GLN A 175 60.98 33.46 -73.12
N THR A 176 60.16 34.43 -73.56
CA THR A 176 58.71 34.28 -73.70
C THR A 176 58.31 34.11 -75.16
N VAL A 177 57.70 32.97 -75.51
CA VAL A 177 57.23 32.68 -76.87
C VAL A 177 55.71 32.78 -76.93
N TYR A 178 55.16 33.64 -77.79
CA TYR A 178 53.73 33.79 -78.00
C TYR A 178 53.27 32.89 -79.14
N ILE A 179 52.41 31.92 -78.84
CA ILE A 179 51.80 31.03 -79.84
C ILE A 179 50.46 31.64 -80.24
N LYS A 180 50.29 31.93 -81.54
CA LYS A 180 48.98 32.28 -82.11
C LYS A 180 48.27 30.98 -82.48
N ILE A 181 47.01 30.86 -82.08
CA ILE A 181 46.14 29.73 -82.41
C ILE A 181 45.16 30.25 -83.46
N ASP A 182 45.22 29.68 -84.67
CA ASP A 182 44.25 29.87 -85.76
C ASP A 182 43.09 28.87 -85.64
#